data_AF-A0AAP5I1T2-F1
#
_entry.id   AF-A0AAP5I1T2-F1
#
_cell.length_a   1.000
_cell.length_b   1.000
_cell.length_c   1.000
_cell.angle_alpha   90.00
_cell.angle_beta   90.00
_cell.angle_gamma   90.00
#
_symmetry.space_group_name_H-M   'P 1'
#
loop_
_entity.id
_entity.type
_entity.pdbx_description
1 polymer ?
#
loop_
_entity_poly.entity_id
_entity_poly.type
_entity_poly.pdbx_seq_one_letter_code
_entity_poly.pdbx_strand_id
1 'polypeptide(L)'
;MTETNQETKTITYTEKQWIWRVQGDFVNGDINSLNLVAFWETVWIDSNGEIINKIPGGQVNITATPDILDSLKAVQAHINEVISQTQTTNILTN
;
A
#
# COMPACT_ATOMS: atom_id res chain seq x y z
N MET A 1 1.88 -50.49 15.41
CA MET A 1 1.46 -49.52 14.38
C MET A 1 0.73 -48.43 15.12
N THR A 2 1.28 -47.23 15.19
CA THR A 2 0.69 -46.11 15.94
C THR A 2 -0.11 -45.28 14.94
N GLU A 3 -1.43 -45.42 14.95
CA GLU A 3 -2.32 -44.56 14.17
C GLU A 3 -2.24 -43.15 14.76
N THR A 4 -1.73 -42.21 13.96
CA THR A 4 -1.72 -40.80 14.33
C THR A 4 -3.06 -40.24 13.92
N ASN A 5 -4.00 -40.14 14.87
CA ASN A 5 -5.25 -39.42 14.68
C ASN A 5 -4.92 -37.95 14.42
N GLN A 6 -5.11 -37.48 13.19
CA GLN A 6 -5.06 -36.06 12.90
C GLN A 6 -6.38 -35.44 13.35
N GLU A 7 -6.36 -34.78 14.50
CA GLU A 7 -7.49 -33.95 14.94
C GLU A 7 -7.69 -32.80 13.95
N THR A 8 -8.86 -32.74 13.34
CA THR A 8 -9.28 -31.62 12.50
C THR A 8 -9.79 -30.49 13.39
N LYS A 9 -9.12 -29.32 13.31
CA LYS A 9 -9.55 -28.12 14.03
C LYS A 9 -10.43 -27.27 13.12
N THR A 10 -11.65 -26.98 13.56
CA THR A 10 -12.51 -25.97 12.92
C THR A 10 -12.01 -24.58 13.29
N ILE A 11 -11.80 -23.73 12.29
CA ILE A 11 -11.40 -22.32 12.47
C ILE A 11 -12.53 -21.45 11.94
N THR A 12 -13.00 -20.51 12.75
CA THR A 12 -13.91 -19.45 12.31
C THR A 12 -13.09 -18.29 11.73
N TYR A 13 -13.49 -17.79 10.57
CA TYR A 13 -12.80 -16.68 9.92
C TYR A 13 -13.79 -15.63 9.42
N THR A 14 -13.28 -14.41 9.26
CA THR A 14 -13.95 -13.30 8.58
C THR A 14 -13.21 -12.99 7.29
N GLU A 15 -13.96 -12.90 6.20
CA GLU A 15 -13.43 -12.44 4.91
C GLU A 15 -13.40 -10.91 4.86
N LYS A 16 -12.28 -10.33 4.42
CA LYS A 16 -12.13 -8.90 4.15
C LYS A 16 -11.44 -8.67 2.81
N GLN A 17 -11.70 -7.52 2.21
CA GLN A 17 -11.00 -7.06 1.01
C GLN A 17 -10.25 -5.76 1.33
N TRP A 18 -9.01 -5.65 0.88
CA TRP A 18 -8.24 -4.42 1.02
C TRP A 18 -7.31 -4.18 -0.16
N ILE A 19 -6.85 -2.94 -0.28
CA ILE A 19 -5.78 -2.55 -1.20
C ILE A 19 -4.45 -2.80 -0.50
N TRP A 20 -3.60 -3.64 -1.08
CA TRP A 20 -2.28 -3.94 -0.53
C TRP A 20 -1.16 -3.15 -1.23
N ARG A 21 -1.44 -2.62 -2.42
CA ARG A 21 -0.51 -1.77 -3.18
C ARG A 21 -1.27 -0.78 -4.05
N VAL A 22 -0.79 0.46 -4.06
CA VAL A 22 -1.11 1.46 -5.07
C VAL A 22 0.18 1.82 -5.78
N GLN A 23 0.14 1.89 -7.10
CA GLN A 23 1.26 2.39 -7.91
C GLN A 23 0.73 3.25 -9.05
N GLY A 24 1.54 4.17 -9.53
CA GLY A 24 1.24 4.97 -10.70
C GLY A 24 2.47 5.72 -11.15
N ASP A 25 2.41 6.24 -12.36
CA ASP A 25 3.48 7.02 -12.95
C ASP A 25 2.94 8.34 -13.48
N PHE A 26 3.77 9.37 -13.39
CA PHE A 26 3.47 10.66 -14.00
C PHE A 26 3.82 10.56 -15.48
N VAL A 27 2.82 10.72 -16.35
CA VAL A 27 3.12 10.80 -17.78
C VAL A 27 3.84 12.12 -18.03
N ASN A 28 5.09 12.04 -18.50
CA ASN A 28 5.95 13.21 -18.76
C ASN A 28 6.15 14.14 -17.54
N GLY A 29 6.05 13.61 -16.31
CA GLY A 29 6.21 14.41 -15.09
C GLY A 29 5.03 15.33 -14.75
N ASP A 30 3.90 15.24 -15.48
CA ASP A 30 2.69 15.99 -15.16
C ASP A 30 1.83 15.25 -14.14
N ILE A 31 1.71 15.81 -12.92
CA ILE A 31 0.87 15.29 -11.84
C ILE A 31 -0.60 15.20 -12.24
N ASN A 32 -1.09 16.03 -13.15
CA ASN A 32 -2.49 15.99 -13.58
C ASN A 32 -2.79 14.81 -14.52
N SER A 33 -1.75 14.16 -15.05
CA SER A 33 -1.85 12.98 -15.90
C SER A 33 -1.68 11.66 -15.14
N LEU A 34 -1.65 11.72 -13.80
CA LEU A 34 -1.35 10.60 -12.93
C LEU A 34 -2.47 9.55 -12.98
N ASN A 35 -2.15 8.42 -13.61
CA ASN A 35 -2.98 7.22 -13.59
C ASN A 35 -2.49 6.30 -12.48
N LEU A 36 -3.38 5.98 -11.54
CA LEU A 36 -3.09 5.05 -10.46
C LEU A 36 -3.66 3.68 -10.79
N VAL A 37 -2.97 2.65 -10.32
CA VAL A 37 -3.42 1.27 -10.33
C VAL A 37 -3.38 0.78 -8.90
N ALA A 38 -4.54 0.37 -8.38
CA ALA A 38 -4.66 -0.28 -7.09
C ALA A 38 -4.77 -1.78 -7.26
N PHE A 39 -3.98 -2.52 -6.48
CA PHE A 39 -4.03 -3.97 -6.38
C PHE A 39 -4.73 -4.34 -5.08
N TRP A 40 -5.74 -5.19 -5.19
CA TRP A 40 -6.50 -5.64 -4.04
C TRP A 40 -6.38 -7.15 -3.85
N GLU A 41 -6.57 -7.58 -2.61
CA GLU A 41 -6.61 -8.98 -2.22
C GLU A 41 -7.79 -9.23 -1.29
N THR A 42 -8.32 -10.45 -1.34
CA THR A 42 -9.19 -10.98 -0.28
C THR A 42 -8.31 -11.63 0.77
N VAL A 43 -8.56 -11.32 2.04
CA VAL A 43 -7.88 -11.93 3.18
C VAL A 43 -8.89 -12.57 4.11
N TRP A 44 -8.50 -13.70 4.67
CA TRP A 44 -9.29 -14.38 5.69
C TRP A 44 -8.57 -14.20 7.01
N ILE A 45 -9.30 -13.66 7.98
CA ILE A 45 -8.77 -13.29 9.29
C ILE A 45 -9.48 -14.14 10.34
N ASP A 46 -8.71 -14.80 11.18
CA ASP A 46 -9.27 -15.59 12.29
C ASP A 46 -9.78 -14.70 13.43
N SER A 47 -10.32 -15.33 14.48
CA SER A 47 -10.82 -14.61 15.66
C SER A 47 -9.74 -13.88 16.46
N ASN A 48 -8.46 -14.19 16.27
CA ASN A 48 -7.33 -13.55 16.94
C ASN A 48 -6.76 -12.37 16.14
N GLY A 49 -7.27 -12.14 14.93
CA GLY A 49 -6.78 -11.11 14.02
C GLY A 49 -5.63 -11.58 13.12
N GLU A 50 -5.31 -12.87 13.11
CA GLU A 50 -4.26 -13.42 12.27
C GLU A 50 -4.77 -13.69 10.86
N ILE A 51 -3.95 -13.35 9.86
CA ILE A 51 -4.26 -13.65 8.47
C ILE A 51 -3.92 -15.11 8.21
N ILE A 52 -4.95 -15.93 8.01
CA ILE A 52 -4.80 -17.37 7.73
C ILE A 52 -4.68 -17.66 6.24
N ASN A 53 -5.21 -16.77 5.39
CA ASN A 53 -5.14 -16.93 3.93
C ASN A 53 -5.20 -15.58 3.21
N LYS A 54 -4.61 -15.54 2.01
CA LYS A 54 -4.65 -14.41 1.09
C LYS A 54 -4.91 -14.91 -0.33
N ILE A 55 -5.91 -14.33 -0.99
CA ILE A 55 -6.26 -14.63 -2.37
C ILE A 55 -6.08 -13.35 -3.17
N PRO A 56 -5.16 -13.32 -4.16
CA PRO A 56 -5.05 -12.18 -5.07
C PRO A 56 -6.40 -11.91 -5.73
N GLY A 57 -6.85 -10.66 -5.64
CA GLY A 57 -8.04 -10.22 -6.33
C GLY A 57 -7.69 -9.82 -7.77
N GLY A 58 -7.42 -8.53 -7.96
CA GLY A 58 -7.04 -8.00 -9.26
C GLY A 58 -6.52 -6.58 -9.16
N GLN A 59 -6.55 -5.88 -10.30
CA GLN A 59 -6.15 -4.49 -10.41
C GLN A 59 -7.32 -3.60 -10.84
N VAL A 60 -7.37 -2.40 -10.29
CA VAL A 60 -8.35 -1.36 -10.64
C VAL A 60 -7.59 -0.10 -11.05
N ASN A 61 -7.93 0.45 -12.21
CA ASN A 61 -7.42 1.74 -12.65
C ASN A 61 -8.20 2.85 -11.94
N ILE A 62 -7.46 3.79 -11.36
CA ILE A 62 -7.99 4.94 -10.62
C ILE A 62 -7.49 6.19 -11.34
N THR A 63 -8.43 7.00 -11.82
CA THR A 63 -8.12 8.37 -12.23
C THR A 63 -7.91 9.20 -10.96
N ALA A 64 -6.78 9.88 -10.86
CA ALA A 64 -6.51 10.75 -9.71
C ALA A 64 -7.58 11.86 -9.62
N THR A 65 -8.23 11.96 -8.47
CA THR A 65 -9.14 13.07 -8.15
C THR A 65 -8.31 14.25 -7.64
N PRO A 66 -8.86 15.49 -7.64
CA PRO A 66 -8.18 16.65 -7.08
C PRO A 66 -7.62 16.43 -5.67
N ASP A 67 -8.35 15.75 -4.79
CA ASP A 67 -7.92 15.47 -3.41
C ASP A 67 -6.67 14.57 -3.34
N ILE A 68 -6.57 13.57 -4.23
CA ILE A 68 -5.39 12.70 -4.35
C ILE A 68 -4.20 13.54 -4.84
N LEU A 69 -4.44 14.40 -5.84
CA LEU A 69 -3.40 15.26 -6.38
C LEU A 69 -2.86 16.23 -5.33
N ASP A 70 -3.73 16.80 -4.50
CA ASP A 70 -3.31 17.73 -3.44
C ASP A 70 -2.53 17.03 -2.32
N SER A 71 -2.93 15.80 -1.96
CA SER A 71 -2.16 14.98 -1.03
C SER A 71 -0.75 14.68 -1.56
N LEU A 72 -0.60 14.38 -2.86
CA LEU A 72 0.70 14.13 -3.48
C LEU A 72 1.55 15.41 -3.57
N LYS A 73 0.95 16.57 -3.86
CA LYS A 73 1.66 17.86 -3.82
C LYS A 73 2.19 18.17 -2.41
N ALA A 74 1.43 17.85 -1.37
CA ALA A 74 1.88 18.03 0.01
C ALA A 74 3.11 17.15 0.33
N VAL A 75 3.12 15.90 -0.15
CA VAL A 75 4.31 15.02 -0.04
C VAL A 75 5.51 15.60 -0.79
N GLN A 76 5.31 16.09 -2.03
CA GLN A 76 6.38 16.73 -2.81
C GLN A 76 6.95 17.97 -2.10
N ALA A 77 6.09 18.80 -1.52
CA ALA A 77 6.52 19.96 -0.74
C ALA A 77 7.40 19.56 0.45
N HIS A 78 7.01 18.50 1.17
CA HIS A 78 7.78 17.99 2.30
C HIS A 78 9.13 17.40 1.87
N ILE A 79 9.19 16.67 0.75
CA ILE A 79 10.46 16.18 0.17
C ILE A 79 11.40 17.35 -0.11
N ASN A 80 10.88 18.42 -0.72
CA ASN A 80 11.68 19.61 -1.05
C ASN A 80 12.22 20.30 0.21
N GLU A 81 11.43 20.36 1.28
CA GLU A 81 11.85 20.90 2.57
C GLU A 81 13.02 20.11 3.16
N VAL A 82 12.90 18.77 3.23
CA VAL A 82 13.93 17.88 3.76
C VAL A 82 15.24 17.98 2.96
N ILE A 83 15.15 18.01 1.63
CA ILE A 83 16.32 18.18 0.76
C ILE A 83 17.00 19.53 1.03
N SER A 84 16.23 20.60 1.17
CA SER A 84 16.76 21.96 1.39
C SER A 84 17.50 22.08 2.73
N GLN A 85 16.98 21.44 3.79
CA GLN A 85 17.63 21.38 5.11
C GLN A 85 18.94 20.57 5.07
N THR A 86 18.95 19.48 4.29
CA THR A 86 20.15 18.64 4.11
C THR A 86 21.26 19.40 3.36
N GLN A 87 20.91 20.23 2.38
CA GLN A 87 21.87 21.05 1.64
C GLN A 87 22.46 22.19 2.49
N THR A 88 21.67 22.83 3.36
CA THR A 88 22.17 23.89 4.26
C THR A 88 23.16 23.38 5.29
N THR A 89 23.00 22.12 5.74
CA THR A 89 23.90 21.48 6.71
C THR A 89 25.27 21.17 6.11
N ASN A 90 25.36 20.95 4.78
CA ASN A 90 26.61 20.58 4.10
C ASN A 90 27.45 21.78 3.62
N ILE A 91 27.02 23.03 3.86
CA ILE A 91 27.77 24.24 3.43
C ILE A 91 28.61 24.84 4.58
N LEU A 92 28.60 24.25 5.78
CA LEU A 92 29.47 24.67 6.88
C LEU A 92 30.52 23.59 7.20
N THR A 93 31.69 23.68 6.55
CA THR A 93 33.02 23.64 7.19
C THR A 93 34.14 23.60 6.13
N ASN A 94 34.80 24.75 5.95
CA ASN A 94 36.26 24.92 5.93
C ASN A 94 36.59 26.41 6.08
#